data_AF-A0AAV8HQP8-F1
#
_entry.id   AF-A0AAV8HQP8-F1
#
_cell.length_a   1.000
_cell.length_b   1.000
_cell.length_c   1.000
_cell.angle_alpha   90.00
_cell.angle_beta   90.00
_cell.angle_gamma   90.00
#
_symmetry.space_group_name_H-M   'P 1'
#
loop_
_entity.id
_entity.type
_entity.pdbx_description
1 polymer ?
#
loop_
_entity_poly.entity_id
_entity_poly.type
_entity_poly.pdbx_seq_one_letter_code
_entity_poly.pdbx_strand_id
1 'polypeptide(L)'
;MTVTIWSTNTSSLNTTMLQLSDEGNLILQASQNRVLWQSFDQPENTFIQGMHMGINTRTGARQLYTCWRRADDPTPGNFSLGLDPSGSTQVFIWKDYTVKYWRSGEWNGASNFIGIPWVPLYSKGFNFVTDNDQKYYTFTAINDSLARFVLHWNGTFSSYMYTGSSHGWDGLWHQPVKQCEIYNACGPSGLCRNNGNLASCRCLDGYQPKSAHNWRAGNWSGGCVRQAPLQCQADKKQSEYKRLPGMKLPDHAVRTSDIGDSDACKSYCSSNCSCNAYAVMPM
;
A
#
# COMPACT_ATOMS: atom_id res chain seq x y z
N MET A 1 -6.03 29.78 -35.92
CA MET A 1 -5.63 28.36 -35.77
C MET A 1 -6.04 27.92 -34.38
N THR A 2 -6.82 26.86 -34.25
CA THR A 2 -7.15 26.24 -32.97
C THR A 2 -6.10 25.19 -32.67
N VAL A 3 -5.45 25.28 -31.50
CA VAL A 3 -4.49 24.29 -31.02
C VAL A 3 -5.19 23.45 -29.96
N THR A 4 -5.29 22.15 -30.19
CA THR A 4 -5.82 21.20 -29.20
C THR A 4 -4.76 20.94 -28.14
N ILE A 5 -5.07 21.30 -26.90
CA ILE A 5 -4.16 21.10 -25.75
C ILE A 5 -4.41 19.78 -25.02
N TRP A 6 -5.62 19.22 -25.11
CA TRP A 6 -6.00 17.92 -24.53
C TRP A 6 -7.27 17.36 -25.20
N SER A 7 -7.41 16.04 -25.28
CA SER A 7 -8.64 15.35 -25.70
C SER A 7 -8.68 13.91 -25.16
N THR A 8 -9.87 13.29 -25.11
CA THR A 8 -10.09 11.90 -24.66
C THR A 8 -9.75 10.85 -25.74
N ASN A 9 -9.34 11.26 -26.94
CA ASN A 9 -9.14 10.39 -28.12
C ASN A 9 -10.37 9.53 -28.51
N THR A 10 -11.59 9.96 -28.20
CA THR A 10 -12.85 9.26 -28.53
C THR A 10 -13.57 9.82 -29.76
N SER A 11 -12.90 10.65 -30.55
CA SER A 11 -13.46 11.49 -31.62
C SER A 11 -14.17 10.71 -32.74
N SER A 12 -13.90 9.41 -32.89
CA SER A 12 -14.53 8.54 -33.89
C SER A 12 -15.80 7.82 -33.42
N LEU A 13 -16.22 7.98 -32.15
CA LEU A 13 -17.17 7.07 -31.51
C LEU A 13 -18.61 7.61 -31.34
N ASN A 14 -19.05 8.57 -32.17
CA ASN A 14 -20.40 9.19 -32.10
C ASN A 14 -20.78 9.57 -30.67
N THR A 15 -19.99 10.46 -30.07
CA THR A 15 -20.26 11.01 -28.74
C THR A 15 -21.59 11.74 -28.72
N THR A 16 -22.46 11.42 -27.76
CA THR A 16 -23.81 12.01 -27.64
C THR A 16 -23.98 12.81 -26.36
N MET A 17 -23.21 12.53 -25.30
CA MET A 17 -23.40 13.15 -23.99
C MET A 17 -22.10 13.23 -23.19
N LEU A 18 -21.95 14.34 -22.46
CA LEU A 18 -20.99 14.51 -21.37
C LEU A 18 -21.79 14.71 -20.08
N GLN A 19 -21.53 13.88 -19.07
CA GLN A 19 -22.24 13.90 -17.79
C GLN A 19 -21.25 13.96 -16.64
N LEU A 20 -21.52 14.78 -15.64
CA LEU A 20 -20.86 14.71 -14.34
C LEU A 20 -21.79 13.98 -13.36
N SER A 21 -21.34 12.88 -12.76
CA SER A 21 -22.12 12.15 -11.76
C SER A 21 -22.07 12.84 -10.39
N ASP A 22 -22.99 12.48 -9.50
CA ASP A 22 -23.05 13.02 -8.13
C ASP A 22 -21.82 12.64 -7.30
N GLU A 23 -21.14 11.53 -7.66
CA GLU A 23 -19.89 11.09 -7.07
C GLU A 23 -18.67 11.84 -7.64
N GLY A 24 -18.86 12.71 -8.64
CA GLY A 24 -17.81 13.51 -9.27
C GLY A 24 -17.14 12.85 -10.47
N ASN A 25 -17.69 11.76 -11.00
CA ASN A 25 -17.15 11.13 -12.21
C ASN A 25 -17.64 11.87 -13.46
N LEU A 26 -16.72 12.46 -14.22
CA LEU A 26 -16.99 13.01 -15.54
C LEU A 26 -16.97 11.88 -16.59
N ILE A 27 -18.10 11.62 -17.23
CA ILE A 27 -18.33 10.48 -18.11
C ILE A 27 -18.72 10.98 -19.50
N LEU A 28 -18.03 10.47 -20.51
CA LEU A 28 -18.36 10.68 -21.92
C LEU A 28 -19.07 9.44 -22.46
N GLN A 29 -20.24 9.62 -23.09
CA GLN A 29 -21.08 8.52 -23.56
C GLN A 29 -21.46 8.66 -25.04
N ALA A 30 -21.67 7.51 -25.67
CA ALA A 30 -22.32 7.37 -26.98
C ALA A 30 -23.79 6.94 -26.82
N SER A 31 -24.48 6.76 -27.94
CA SER A 31 -25.82 6.18 -28.01
C SER A 31 -25.96 4.92 -27.16
N GLN A 32 -27.14 4.72 -26.56
CA GLN A 32 -27.43 3.59 -25.65
C GLN A 32 -26.60 3.59 -24.36
N ASN A 33 -26.20 4.78 -23.87
CA ASN A 33 -25.46 4.95 -22.61
C ASN A 33 -24.11 4.20 -22.55
N ARG A 34 -23.50 3.93 -23.71
CA ARG A 34 -22.19 3.28 -23.77
C ARG A 34 -21.12 4.26 -23.32
N VAL A 35 -20.45 3.96 -22.21
CA VAL A 35 -19.32 4.75 -21.70
C VAL A 35 -18.14 4.63 -22.67
N LEU A 36 -17.68 5.78 -23.17
CA LEU A 36 -16.52 5.91 -24.05
C LEU A 36 -15.25 6.27 -23.29
N TRP A 37 -15.40 7.08 -22.25
CA TRP A 37 -14.32 7.57 -21.40
C TRP A 37 -14.92 8.01 -20.06
N GLN A 38 -14.15 7.87 -18.98
CA GLN A 38 -14.51 8.41 -17.69
C GLN A 38 -13.29 8.90 -16.93
N SER A 39 -13.46 9.98 -16.16
CA SER A 39 -12.39 10.60 -15.39
C SER A 39 -11.80 9.69 -14.31
N PHE A 40 -12.62 8.81 -13.73
CA PHE A 40 -12.18 7.89 -12.67
C PHE A 40 -11.15 6.87 -13.16
N ASP A 41 -11.07 6.59 -14.46
CA ASP A 41 -10.06 5.70 -15.05
C ASP A 41 -8.71 6.40 -15.26
N GLN A 42 -8.64 7.72 -15.07
CA GLN A 42 -7.44 8.56 -15.23
C GLN A 42 -7.21 9.42 -13.98
N PRO A 43 -6.94 8.79 -12.82
CA PRO A 43 -6.79 9.51 -11.56
C PRO A 43 -5.54 10.41 -11.55
N GLU A 44 -5.65 11.52 -10.83
CA GLU A 44 -4.49 12.35 -10.46
C GLU A 44 -3.94 11.95 -9.07
N ASN A 45 -3.81 12.91 -8.15
CA ASN A 45 -3.25 12.73 -6.82
C ASN A 45 -4.28 12.34 -5.76
N THR A 46 -5.57 12.34 -6.11
CA THR A 46 -6.67 12.24 -5.14
C THR A 46 -7.54 11.02 -5.44
N PHE A 47 -7.80 10.24 -4.39
CA PHE A 47 -8.73 9.13 -4.36
C PHE A 47 -9.98 9.53 -3.56
N ILE A 48 -11.16 9.32 -4.14
CA ILE A 48 -12.46 9.58 -3.52
C ILE A 48 -13.38 8.36 -3.67
N GLN A 49 -14.55 8.44 -3.04
CA GLN A 49 -15.58 7.41 -3.17
C GLN A 49 -15.97 7.16 -4.64
N GLY A 50 -16.21 5.89 -4.96
CA GLY A 50 -16.57 5.45 -6.32
C GLY A 50 -15.37 5.24 -7.26
N MET A 51 -14.18 5.74 -6.90
CA MET A 51 -12.95 5.44 -7.65
C MET A 51 -12.43 4.04 -7.30
N HIS A 52 -11.64 3.49 -8.22
CA HIS A 52 -10.88 2.27 -7.99
C HIS A 52 -9.39 2.59 -7.85
N MET A 53 -8.71 1.89 -6.96
CA MET A 53 -7.27 1.78 -6.99
C MET A 53 -6.96 0.33 -7.31
N GLY A 54 -6.65 0.05 -8.56
CA GLY A 54 -6.64 -1.33 -9.06
C GLY A 54 -5.40 -1.72 -9.85
N ILE A 55 -5.32 -3.03 -10.07
CA ILE A 55 -4.41 -3.65 -11.02
C ILE A 55 -5.17 -4.67 -11.86
N ASN A 56 -4.91 -4.65 -13.16
CA ASN A 56 -5.32 -5.72 -14.06
C ASN A 56 -4.34 -6.89 -13.90
N THR A 57 -4.82 -8.03 -13.42
CA THR A 57 -3.98 -9.19 -13.10
C THR A 57 -3.44 -9.90 -14.34
N ARG A 58 -4.08 -9.73 -15.49
CA ARG A 58 -3.67 -10.32 -16.78
C ARG A 58 -2.58 -9.49 -17.47
N THR A 59 -2.71 -8.16 -17.46
CA THR A 59 -1.78 -7.26 -18.16
C THR A 59 -0.72 -6.65 -17.24
N GLY A 60 -0.92 -6.70 -15.92
CA GLY A 60 -0.10 -5.99 -14.93
C GLY A 60 -0.32 -4.47 -14.93
N ALA A 61 -1.28 -3.95 -15.71
CA ALA A 61 -1.57 -2.52 -15.77
C ALA A 61 -2.10 -2.04 -14.42
N ARG A 62 -1.45 -1.03 -13.85
CA ARG A 62 -1.78 -0.44 -12.55
C ARG A 62 -2.46 0.90 -12.74
N GLN A 63 -3.51 1.14 -11.96
CA GLN A 63 -4.09 2.45 -11.78
C GLN A 63 -3.34 3.16 -10.64
N LEU A 64 -2.46 4.09 -11.01
CA LEU A 64 -1.59 4.80 -10.08
C LEU A 64 -2.09 6.22 -9.84
N TYR A 65 -2.13 6.62 -8.57
CA TYR A 65 -2.42 7.99 -8.17
C TYR A 65 -1.10 8.73 -8.05
N THR A 66 -0.89 9.76 -8.87
CA THR A 66 0.40 10.46 -8.97
C THR A 66 0.33 11.79 -8.26
N CYS A 67 1.31 12.09 -7.40
CA CYS A 67 1.36 13.36 -6.71
C CYS A 67 1.58 14.52 -7.69
N TRP A 68 1.19 15.73 -7.29
CA TRP A 68 1.63 16.93 -7.96
C TRP A 68 3.15 17.12 -7.84
N ARG A 69 3.76 17.84 -8.78
CA ARG A 69 5.20 18.13 -8.75
C ARG A 69 5.56 19.00 -7.56
N ARG A 70 4.72 19.98 -7.24
CA ARG A 70 4.84 20.88 -6.09
C ARG A 70 3.45 21.21 -5.54
N ALA A 71 3.38 21.98 -4.47
CA ALA A 71 2.11 22.40 -3.87
C ALA A 71 1.23 23.22 -4.83
N ASP A 72 1.84 23.90 -5.79
CA ASP A 72 1.24 24.85 -6.73
C ASP A 72 1.40 24.46 -8.21
N ASP A 73 2.08 23.33 -8.48
CA ASP A 73 2.30 22.81 -9.84
C ASP A 73 1.63 21.43 -9.97
N PRO A 74 0.43 21.34 -10.60
CA PRO A 74 -0.34 20.10 -10.72
C PRO A 74 0.23 19.12 -11.74
N THR A 75 1.35 19.44 -12.41
CA THR A 75 2.01 18.48 -13.30
C THR A 75 2.48 17.24 -12.52
N PRO A 76 2.64 16.07 -13.19
CA PRO A 76 3.09 14.85 -12.53
C PRO A 76 4.40 15.02 -11.76
N GLY A 77 4.38 14.60 -10.49
CA GLY A 77 5.52 14.57 -9.58
C GLY A 77 6.18 13.19 -9.46
N ASN A 78 7.02 13.03 -8.43
CA ASN A 78 7.89 11.86 -8.28
C ASN A 78 7.33 10.75 -7.40
N PHE A 79 6.17 10.95 -6.78
CA PHE A 79 5.53 9.93 -5.96
C PHE A 79 4.25 9.42 -6.61
N SER A 80 4.04 8.12 -6.55
CA SER A 80 2.79 7.49 -6.94
C SER A 80 2.30 6.48 -5.92
N LEU A 81 0.99 6.28 -5.84
CA LEU A 81 0.32 5.35 -4.93
C LEU A 81 -0.43 4.31 -5.75
N GLY A 82 -0.31 3.04 -5.37
CA GLY A 82 -1.09 1.97 -5.99
C GLY A 82 -0.78 0.59 -5.43
N LEU A 83 -1.46 -0.42 -5.98
CA LEU A 83 -1.32 -1.80 -5.56
C LEU A 83 0.05 -2.37 -5.94
N ASP A 84 0.44 -3.38 -5.18
CA ASP A 84 1.59 -4.20 -5.47
C ASP A 84 1.46 -4.94 -6.81
N PRO A 85 2.38 -4.73 -7.77
CA PRO A 85 2.37 -5.48 -9.03
C PRO A 85 2.64 -6.97 -8.86
N SER A 86 3.25 -7.43 -7.76
CA SER A 86 3.40 -8.87 -7.49
C SER A 86 2.11 -9.58 -7.05
N GLY A 87 1.00 -8.85 -6.96
CA GLY A 87 -0.32 -9.43 -6.72
C GLY A 87 -0.67 -9.66 -5.24
N SER A 88 0.14 -9.15 -4.31
CA SER A 88 -0.24 -9.05 -2.89
C SER A 88 -1.39 -8.06 -2.68
N THR A 89 -1.94 -8.03 -1.47
CA THR A 89 -2.99 -7.05 -1.14
C THR A 89 -2.42 -5.72 -0.67
N GLN A 90 -1.10 -5.56 -0.64
CA GLN A 90 -0.45 -4.35 -0.15
C GLN A 90 -0.64 -3.16 -1.11
N VAL A 91 -0.72 -1.97 -0.52
CA VAL A 91 -0.62 -0.69 -1.21
C VAL A 91 0.76 -0.10 -0.92
N PHE A 92 1.36 0.49 -1.94
CA PHE A 92 2.68 1.10 -1.85
C PHE A 92 2.62 2.56 -2.29
N ILE A 93 3.42 3.39 -1.60
CA ILE A 93 3.89 4.64 -2.19
C ILE A 93 5.21 4.31 -2.87
N TRP A 94 5.33 4.66 -4.14
CA TRP A 94 6.49 4.50 -4.98
C TRP A 94 7.13 5.87 -5.21
N LYS A 95 8.44 5.95 -5.02
CA LYS A 95 9.27 7.05 -5.48
C LYS A 95 9.82 6.72 -6.87
N ASP A 96 9.78 7.70 -7.77
CA ASP A 96 10.20 7.57 -9.17
C ASP A 96 9.54 6.33 -9.83
N TYR A 97 8.26 6.09 -9.49
CA TYR A 97 7.37 5.01 -9.98
C TYR A 97 7.82 3.56 -9.76
N THR A 98 9.01 3.35 -9.19
CA THR A 98 9.69 2.03 -9.16
C THR A 98 10.30 1.71 -7.80
N VAL A 99 10.70 2.71 -7.01
CA VAL A 99 11.34 2.51 -5.71
C VAL A 99 10.27 2.52 -4.61
N LYS A 100 10.12 1.42 -3.88
CA LYS A 100 9.21 1.36 -2.72
C LYS A 100 9.63 2.40 -1.67
N TYR A 101 8.74 3.34 -1.34
CA TYR A 101 8.96 4.40 -0.36
C TYR A 101 8.24 4.13 0.96
N TRP A 102 7.01 3.59 0.88
CA TRP A 102 6.20 3.17 2.02
C TRP A 102 5.32 2.00 1.61
N ARG A 103 4.87 1.18 2.57
CA ARG A 103 3.93 0.08 2.33
C ARG A 103 2.84 0.05 3.38
N SER A 104 1.61 -0.31 3.02
CA SER A 104 0.51 -0.43 3.97
C SER A 104 0.59 -1.70 4.82
N GLY A 105 1.27 -2.75 4.33
CA GLY A 105 1.12 -4.11 4.87
C GLY A 105 -0.12 -4.79 4.29
N GLU A 106 -0.24 -6.11 4.48
CA GLU A 106 -1.36 -6.87 3.92
C GLU A 106 -2.72 -6.40 4.44
N TRP A 107 -3.75 -6.55 3.62
CA TRP A 107 -5.15 -6.39 4.00
C TRP A 107 -5.56 -7.47 5.02
N ASN A 108 -6.19 -7.04 6.11
CA ASN A 108 -6.64 -7.95 7.16
C ASN A 108 -7.89 -8.77 6.76
N GLY A 109 -8.56 -8.41 5.66
CA GLY A 109 -9.76 -9.09 5.19
C GLY A 109 -11.07 -8.47 5.68
N ALA A 110 -11.02 -7.48 6.59
CA ALA A 110 -12.20 -6.86 7.17
C ALA A 110 -12.39 -5.41 6.73
N SER A 111 -11.44 -4.53 7.05
CA SER A 111 -11.60 -3.09 6.79
C SER A 111 -10.29 -2.30 6.80
N ASN A 112 -9.13 -2.96 6.93
CA ASN A 112 -7.87 -2.25 7.11
C ASN A 112 -6.63 -3.06 6.68
N PHE A 113 -5.50 -2.35 6.56
CA PHE A 113 -4.17 -2.90 6.39
C PHE A 113 -3.46 -3.08 7.74
N ILE A 114 -2.74 -4.18 7.90
CA ILE A 114 -2.02 -4.52 9.16
C ILE A 114 -0.99 -3.46 9.59
N GLY A 115 -0.47 -2.67 8.65
CA GLY A 115 0.54 -1.65 8.91
C GLY A 115 -0.03 -0.26 9.15
N ILE A 116 -1.35 -0.11 9.22
CA ILE A 116 -2.05 1.14 9.57
C ILE A 116 -2.85 0.88 10.86
N PRO A 117 -2.21 0.95 12.05
CA PRO A 117 -2.85 0.51 13.29
C PRO A 117 -4.00 1.42 13.75
N TRP A 118 -3.98 2.69 13.34
CA TRP A 118 -5.02 3.67 13.68
C TRP A 118 -5.87 3.96 12.46
N VAL A 119 -7.04 3.32 12.41
CA VAL A 119 -8.08 3.62 11.43
C VAL A 119 -9.27 4.17 12.19
N PRO A 120 -9.49 5.49 12.10
CA PRO A 120 -10.72 6.07 12.60
C PRO A 120 -11.94 5.40 11.96
N LEU A 121 -13.07 5.38 12.67
CA LEU A 121 -14.30 4.68 12.24
C LEU A 121 -14.71 5.00 10.80
N TYR A 122 -14.57 6.26 10.38
CA TYR A 122 -14.92 6.74 9.03
C TYR A 122 -14.05 6.19 7.89
N SER A 123 -12.87 5.63 8.20
CA SER A 123 -12.01 4.95 7.21
C SER A 123 -12.29 3.44 7.10
N LYS A 124 -13.31 2.91 7.79
CA LYS A 124 -13.78 1.52 7.58
C LYS A 124 -14.53 1.30 6.26
N GLY A 125 -14.68 2.35 5.44
CA GLY A 125 -15.30 2.30 4.13
C GLY A 125 -14.48 1.60 3.04
N PHE A 126 -13.21 1.28 3.31
CA PHE A 126 -12.37 0.59 2.33
C PHE A 126 -12.80 -0.87 2.16
N ASN A 127 -12.93 -1.28 0.90
CA ASN A 127 -13.20 -2.65 0.51
C ASN A 127 -12.13 -3.11 -0.48
N PHE A 128 -11.77 -4.38 -0.40
CA PHE A 128 -10.89 -5.03 -1.36
C PHE A 128 -11.69 -6.02 -2.21
N VAL A 129 -11.67 -5.83 -3.51
CA VAL A 129 -12.40 -6.68 -4.47
C VAL A 129 -11.38 -7.43 -5.32
N THR A 130 -11.62 -8.72 -5.49
CA THR A 130 -10.95 -9.56 -6.47
C THR A 130 -12.00 -10.08 -7.43
N ASP A 131 -11.84 -9.71 -8.70
CA ASP A 131 -12.61 -10.19 -9.85
C ASP A 131 -11.65 -10.91 -10.81
N ASN A 132 -12.16 -11.61 -11.83
CA ASN A 132 -11.40 -12.52 -12.70
C ASN A 132 -10.06 -11.92 -13.17
N ASP A 133 -10.10 -10.71 -13.73
CA ASP A 133 -8.93 -10.03 -14.31
C ASP A 133 -8.49 -8.78 -13.53
N GLN A 134 -9.09 -8.52 -12.35
CA GLN A 134 -8.86 -7.27 -11.62
C GLN A 134 -8.81 -7.45 -10.10
N LYS A 135 -7.87 -6.78 -9.46
CA LYS A 135 -7.85 -6.58 -8.01
C LYS A 135 -7.88 -5.09 -7.75
N TYR A 136 -8.78 -4.62 -6.88
CA TYR A 136 -8.85 -3.20 -6.58
C TYR A 136 -9.36 -2.90 -5.18
N TYR A 137 -8.93 -1.75 -4.66
CA TYR A 137 -9.56 -1.09 -3.53
C TYR A 137 -10.61 -0.12 -4.01
N THR A 138 -11.73 -0.09 -3.29
CA THR A 138 -12.75 0.95 -3.39
C THR A 138 -13.02 1.52 -2.01
N PHE A 139 -13.63 2.68 -1.94
CA PHE A 139 -14.02 3.33 -0.70
C PHE A 139 -15.46 3.82 -0.80
N THR A 140 -16.22 3.57 0.26
CA THR A 140 -17.58 4.08 0.44
C THR A 140 -17.66 4.70 1.82
N ALA A 141 -18.01 5.99 1.91
CA ALA A 141 -18.22 6.63 3.20
C ALA A 141 -19.37 5.95 3.95
N ILE A 142 -19.29 5.90 5.29
CA ILE A 142 -20.29 5.23 6.14
C ILE A 142 -21.63 5.99 6.15
N ASN A 143 -21.58 7.28 5.85
CA ASN A 143 -22.68 8.23 5.80
C ASN A 143 -22.45 9.19 4.64
N ASP A 144 -23.24 10.26 4.55
CA ASP A 144 -23.11 11.30 3.52
C ASP A 144 -21.88 12.22 3.72
N SER A 145 -20.91 11.83 4.54
CA SER A 145 -19.66 12.59 4.74
C SER A 145 -18.79 12.52 3.48
N LEU A 146 -18.30 13.68 3.04
CA LEU A 146 -17.30 13.74 1.98
C LEU A 146 -15.92 13.38 2.56
N ALA A 147 -15.29 12.37 1.97
CA ALA A 147 -13.93 11.97 2.30
C ALA A 147 -13.05 11.97 1.05
N ARG A 148 -11.79 12.35 1.22
CA ARG A 148 -10.78 12.28 0.16
C ARG A 148 -9.44 11.85 0.71
N PHE A 149 -8.67 11.17 -0.12
CA PHE A 149 -7.33 10.71 0.19
C PHE A 149 -6.36 11.26 -0.83
N VAL A 150 -5.36 12.02 -0.39
CA VAL A 150 -4.51 12.82 -1.27
C VAL A 150 -3.06 12.41 -1.11
N LEU A 151 -2.40 12.10 -2.22
CA LEU A 151 -0.95 11.93 -2.27
C LEU A 151 -0.28 13.28 -2.55
N HIS A 152 0.38 13.81 -1.53
CA HIS A 152 1.07 15.10 -1.61
C HIS A 152 2.42 14.99 -2.32
N TRP A 153 2.89 16.13 -2.85
CA TRP A 153 4.15 16.26 -3.60
C TRP A 153 5.40 15.77 -2.84
N ASN A 154 5.35 15.73 -1.50
CA ASN A 154 6.43 15.26 -0.64
C ASN A 154 6.37 13.74 -0.34
N GLY A 155 5.46 13.00 -0.98
CA GLY A 155 5.30 11.56 -0.77
C GLY A 155 4.49 11.19 0.47
N THR A 156 3.79 12.15 1.08
CA THR A 156 2.84 11.90 2.17
C THR A 156 1.45 11.62 1.62
N PHE A 157 0.84 10.51 2.03
CA PHE A 157 -0.54 10.18 1.74
C PHE A 157 -1.41 10.54 2.94
N SER A 158 -2.39 11.43 2.75
CA SER A 158 -3.23 11.97 3.81
C SER A 158 -4.69 11.72 3.53
N SER A 159 -5.48 11.50 4.59
CA SER A 159 -6.94 11.44 4.52
C SER A 159 -7.56 12.70 5.11
N TYR A 160 -8.66 13.13 4.48
CA TYR A 160 -9.41 14.30 4.88
C TYR A 160 -10.90 13.99 4.90
N MET A 161 -11.62 14.65 5.80
CA MET A 161 -13.08 14.65 5.83
C MET A 161 -13.58 16.08 5.81
N TYR A 162 -14.63 16.34 5.04
CA TYR A 162 -15.31 17.62 5.08
C TYR A 162 -16.26 17.64 6.28
N THR A 163 -16.10 18.63 7.17
CA THR A 163 -17.00 18.77 8.32
C THR A 163 -17.76 20.08 8.25
N GLY A 164 -19.06 20.01 8.57
CA GLY A 164 -19.92 21.19 8.64
C GLY A 164 -19.47 22.16 9.75
N SER A 165 -18.82 21.67 10.80
CA SER A 165 -18.31 22.49 11.91
C SER A 165 -17.14 23.39 11.51
N SER A 166 -16.23 22.92 10.65
CA SER A 166 -15.08 23.71 10.19
C SER A 166 -15.36 24.46 8.88
N HIS A 167 -16.47 24.14 8.20
CA HIS A 167 -16.74 24.55 6.81
C HIS A 167 -15.54 24.26 5.89
N GLY A 168 -14.83 23.16 6.15
CA GLY A 168 -13.55 22.86 5.54
C GLY A 168 -13.16 21.39 5.63
N TRP A 169 -11.96 21.11 5.12
CA TRP A 169 -11.37 19.77 5.14
C TRP A 169 -10.51 19.59 6.38
N ASP A 170 -10.94 18.72 7.28
CA ASP A 170 -10.17 18.33 8.45
C ASP A 170 -9.27 17.13 8.14
N GLY A 171 -7.98 17.25 8.45
CA GLY A 171 -7.01 16.17 8.29
C GLY A 171 -7.17 15.11 9.38
N LEU A 172 -7.22 13.84 9.00
CA LEU A 172 -7.57 12.75 9.90
C LEU A 172 -6.36 11.89 10.23
N TRP A 173 -5.65 11.44 9.20
CA TRP A 173 -4.38 10.73 9.34
C TRP A 173 -3.53 10.93 8.10
N HIS A 174 -2.23 10.65 8.23
CA HIS A 174 -1.32 10.63 7.10
C HIS A 174 -0.25 9.55 7.27
N GLN A 175 0.42 9.19 6.18
CA GLN A 175 1.49 8.19 6.13
C GLN A 175 2.56 8.61 5.10
N PRO A 176 3.86 8.35 5.34
CA PRO A 176 4.45 7.93 6.61
C PRO A 176 4.43 9.06 7.67
N VAL A 177 4.24 8.72 8.94
CA VAL A 177 4.36 9.58 10.12
C VAL A 177 5.74 9.45 10.75
N LYS A 178 6.33 8.25 10.72
CA LYS A 178 7.57 7.93 11.43
C LYS A 178 8.62 7.31 10.52
N GLN A 179 9.89 7.47 10.89
CA GLN A 179 11.01 6.99 10.08
C GLN A 179 11.00 5.47 9.87
N CYS A 180 10.46 4.68 10.82
CA CYS A 180 10.32 3.23 10.64
C CYS A 180 9.25 2.81 9.64
N GLU A 181 8.38 3.71 9.20
CA GLU A 181 7.39 3.44 8.16
C GLU A 181 7.97 3.62 6.75
N ILE A 182 9.11 4.32 6.64
CA ILE A 182 9.90 4.37 5.41
C ILE A 182 10.36 2.96 5.08
N TYR A 183 10.11 2.56 3.84
CA TYR A 183 10.38 1.22 3.37
C TYR A 183 11.86 0.86 3.56
N ASN A 184 12.09 -0.30 4.16
CA ASN A 184 13.43 -0.87 4.38
C ASN A 184 14.41 0.00 5.20
N ALA A 185 13.91 0.82 6.14
CA ALA A 185 14.74 1.68 6.98
C ALA A 185 15.89 0.94 7.74
N CYS A 186 15.70 -0.34 8.08
CA CYS A 186 16.68 -1.14 8.83
C CYS A 186 17.36 -2.27 8.04
N GLY A 187 17.11 -2.36 6.73
CA GLY A 187 17.62 -3.46 5.91
C GLY A 187 16.99 -4.83 6.23
N PRO A 188 17.40 -5.87 5.49
CA PRO A 188 16.91 -7.24 5.71
C PRO A 188 17.17 -7.75 7.13
N SER A 189 16.18 -8.41 7.74
CA SER A 189 16.25 -8.96 9.10
C SER A 189 16.62 -7.95 10.21
N GLY A 190 16.51 -6.65 9.92
CA GLY A 190 16.61 -5.57 10.89
C GLY A 190 15.24 -5.20 11.43
N LEU A 191 15.15 -5.01 12.75
CA LEU A 191 13.97 -4.49 13.42
C LEU A 191 14.09 -2.97 13.58
N CYS A 192 13.07 -2.26 13.13
CA CYS A 192 12.96 -0.82 13.34
C CYS A 192 12.11 -0.49 14.56
N ARG A 193 12.63 0.39 15.42
CA ARG A 193 11.87 1.04 16.49
C ARG A 193 12.01 2.54 16.38
N ASN A 194 10.90 3.25 16.51
CA ASN A 194 10.93 4.71 16.52
C ASN A 194 11.61 5.21 17.79
N ASN A 195 12.57 6.13 17.64
CA ASN A 195 13.18 6.90 18.72
C ASN A 195 12.95 8.39 18.42
N GLY A 196 11.85 8.95 18.93
CA GLY A 196 11.38 10.28 18.53
C GLY A 196 11.02 10.33 17.04
N ASN A 197 11.77 11.12 16.28
CA ASN A 197 11.65 11.25 14.82
C ASN A 197 12.73 10.46 14.04
N LEU A 198 13.56 9.68 14.73
CA LEU A 198 14.61 8.87 14.13
C LEU A 198 14.22 7.39 14.14
N ALA A 199 14.76 6.64 13.17
CA ALA A 199 14.74 5.19 13.20
C ALA A 199 15.87 4.68 14.09
N SER A 200 15.57 3.73 14.97
CA SER A 200 16.56 2.96 15.71
C SER A 200 16.49 1.52 15.24
N CYS A 201 17.56 1.07 14.58
CA CYS A 201 17.65 -0.27 14.03
C CYS A 201 18.43 -1.22 14.95
N ARG A 202 17.89 -2.41 15.17
CA ARG A 202 18.60 -3.54 15.81
C ARG A 202 18.40 -4.81 15.01
N CYS A 203 19.36 -5.72 15.05
CA CYS A 203 19.14 -7.04 14.48
C CYS A 203 18.12 -7.84 15.30
N LEU A 204 17.40 -8.74 14.64
CA LEU A 204 16.62 -9.77 15.33
C LEU A 204 17.54 -10.63 16.21
N ASP A 205 17.00 -11.22 17.27
CA ASP A 205 17.81 -12.08 18.14
C ASP A 205 18.32 -13.31 17.36
N GLY A 206 19.60 -13.65 17.53
CA GLY A 206 20.29 -14.66 16.73
C GLY A 206 20.82 -14.14 15.39
N TYR A 207 20.71 -12.84 15.12
CA TYR A 207 21.30 -12.16 13.97
C TYR A 207 22.33 -11.12 14.40
N GLN A 208 23.27 -10.82 13.50
CA GLN A 208 24.28 -9.78 13.66
C GLN A 208 24.36 -8.89 12.42
N PRO A 209 24.85 -7.65 12.54
CA PRO A 209 24.99 -6.77 11.39
C PRO A 209 25.87 -7.39 10.31
N LYS A 210 25.46 -7.28 9.04
CA LYS A 210 26.28 -7.75 7.92
C LYS A 210 27.63 -7.03 7.85
N SER A 211 27.66 -5.74 8.23
CA SER A 211 28.87 -4.94 8.38
C SER A 211 28.79 -4.14 9.68
N ALA A 212 29.63 -4.48 10.65
CA ALA A 212 29.70 -3.76 11.93
C ALA A 212 30.12 -2.29 11.72
N HIS A 213 30.97 -2.01 10.73
CA HIS A 213 31.42 -0.65 10.40
C HIS A 213 30.24 0.21 9.93
N ASN A 214 29.50 -0.25 8.92
CA ASN A 214 28.33 0.48 8.40
C ASN A 214 27.26 0.67 9.47
N TRP A 215 27.02 -0.37 10.27
CA TRP A 215 26.01 -0.33 11.33
C TRP A 215 26.32 0.74 12.39
N ARG A 216 27.59 0.85 12.81
CA ARG A 216 28.06 1.88 13.74
C ARG A 216 28.02 3.29 13.13
N ALA A 217 28.16 3.40 11.81
CA ALA A 217 28.02 4.66 11.09
C ALA A 217 26.55 5.05 10.81
N GLY A 218 25.56 4.28 11.29
CA GLY A 218 24.13 4.55 11.06
C GLY A 218 23.62 4.11 9.67
N ASN A 219 24.44 3.40 8.88
CA ASN A 219 24.01 2.82 7.61
C ASN A 219 23.56 1.37 7.80
N TRP A 220 22.24 1.19 7.96
CA TRP A 220 21.61 -0.11 8.19
C TRP A 220 21.15 -0.82 6.90
N SER A 221 21.38 -0.23 5.72
CA SER A 221 20.90 -0.77 4.43
C SER A 221 21.32 -2.22 4.16
N GLY A 222 22.51 -2.62 4.65
CA GLY A 222 23.04 -3.97 4.51
C GLY A 222 22.33 -5.01 5.39
N GLY A 223 21.52 -4.59 6.35
CA GLY A 223 20.74 -5.44 7.24
C GLY A 223 21.58 -6.34 8.13
N CYS A 224 20.98 -7.46 8.50
CA CYS A 224 21.51 -8.43 9.43
C CYS A 224 21.56 -9.84 8.82
N VAL A 225 22.51 -10.64 9.27
CA VAL A 225 22.71 -12.04 8.88
C VAL A 225 22.64 -12.94 10.11
N ARG A 226 22.20 -14.19 9.94
CA ARG A 226 22.14 -15.15 11.06
C ARG A 226 23.54 -15.40 11.62
N GLN A 227 23.65 -15.51 12.94
CA GLN A 227 24.91 -15.84 13.61
C GLN A 227 25.27 -17.32 13.42
N ALA A 228 24.28 -18.20 13.29
CA ALA A 228 24.45 -19.63 13.05
C ALA A 228 23.60 -20.09 11.87
N PRO A 229 24.08 -21.04 11.06
CA PRO A 229 23.31 -21.62 9.96
C PRO A 229 22.15 -22.47 10.50
N LEU A 230 21.04 -22.51 9.77
CA LEU A 230 19.89 -23.36 10.09
C LEU A 230 20.18 -24.82 9.68
N GLN A 231 19.74 -25.75 10.51
CA GLN A 231 19.82 -27.19 10.24
C GLN A 231 18.41 -27.71 9.95
N CYS A 232 17.98 -27.67 8.68
CA CYS A 232 16.61 -28.04 8.32
C CYS A 232 16.33 -29.56 8.37
N GLN A 233 17.36 -30.38 8.10
CA GLN A 233 17.20 -31.83 7.90
C GLN A 233 17.92 -32.69 8.95
N ALA A 234 18.54 -32.09 9.96
CA ALA A 234 19.25 -32.87 10.97
C ALA A 234 18.25 -33.36 12.03
N ASP A 235 18.10 -34.69 12.15
CA ASP A 235 17.28 -35.44 13.13
C ASP A 235 17.58 -35.14 14.62
N LYS A 236 18.25 -34.03 14.96
CA LYS A 236 18.82 -33.80 16.29
C LYS A 236 18.66 -32.42 16.89
N LYS A 237 17.87 -31.50 16.32
CA LYS A 237 17.35 -30.30 17.01
C LYS A 237 16.32 -29.61 16.12
N GLN A 238 15.06 -29.52 16.55
CA GLN A 238 14.10 -28.62 15.91
C GLN A 238 14.68 -27.21 15.95
N SER A 239 14.72 -26.53 14.81
CA SER A 239 15.01 -25.09 14.79
C SER A 239 13.97 -24.37 15.64
N GLU A 240 14.42 -23.66 16.66
CA GLU A 240 13.53 -22.94 17.57
C GLU A 240 13.07 -21.62 16.95
N TYR A 241 11.79 -21.31 17.12
CA TYR A 241 11.20 -20.04 16.69
C TYR A 241 11.12 -19.09 17.88
N LYS A 242 11.53 -17.84 17.67
CA LYS A 242 11.35 -16.77 18.65
C LYS A 242 10.13 -15.93 18.31
N ARG A 243 9.19 -15.80 19.25
CA ARG A 243 8.00 -14.96 19.10
C ARG A 243 8.39 -13.48 19.13
N LEU A 244 7.89 -12.71 18.16
CA LEU A 244 8.06 -11.26 18.06
C LEU A 244 6.69 -10.57 18.16
N PRO A 245 6.32 -9.96 19.31
CA PRO A 245 5.02 -9.32 19.47
C PRO A 245 4.97 -7.92 18.83
N GLY A 246 3.78 -7.50 18.39
CA GLY A 246 3.54 -6.13 17.90
C GLY A 246 4.26 -5.79 16.60
N MET A 247 4.51 -6.78 15.74
CA MET A 247 5.22 -6.61 14.48
C MET A 247 4.26 -6.35 13.33
N LYS A 248 4.63 -5.41 12.45
CA LYS A 248 4.12 -5.36 11.08
C LYS A 248 4.77 -6.48 10.28
N LEU A 249 3.98 -7.35 9.66
CA LEU A 249 4.51 -8.48 8.88
C LEU A 249 5.43 -8.00 7.76
N PRO A 250 6.49 -8.76 7.40
CA PRO A 250 7.40 -8.40 6.32
C PRO A 250 6.70 -8.34 4.95
N ASP A 251 7.33 -7.70 3.96
CA ASP A 251 6.77 -7.48 2.62
C ASP A 251 6.52 -8.79 1.86
N HIS A 252 7.52 -9.69 1.82
CA HIS A 252 7.47 -10.93 1.06
C HIS A 252 6.82 -12.09 1.83
N ALA A 253 5.81 -11.81 2.65
CA ALA A 253 5.06 -12.85 3.34
C ALA A 253 4.17 -13.60 2.34
N VAL A 254 4.28 -14.92 2.30
CA VAL A 254 3.40 -15.77 1.49
C VAL A 254 2.17 -16.11 2.31
N ARG A 255 0.99 -15.69 1.86
CA ARG A 255 -0.28 -16.04 2.48
C ARG A 255 -0.70 -17.42 2.00
N THR A 256 -0.84 -18.36 2.94
CA THR A 256 -1.42 -19.68 2.67
C THR A 256 -2.80 -19.75 3.32
N SER A 257 -3.86 -19.82 2.51
CA SER A 257 -5.25 -19.81 2.98
C SER A 257 -5.70 -21.11 3.64
N ASP A 258 -4.97 -22.20 3.42
CA ASP A 258 -5.44 -23.56 3.73
C ASP A 258 -4.77 -24.15 4.98
N ILE A 259 -3.97 -23.34 5.68
CA ILE A 259 -3.30 -23.76 6.90
C ILE A 259 -4.10 -23.20 8.07
N GLY A 260 -4.66 -24.11 8.88
CA GLY A 260 -5.60 -23.80 9.96
C GLY A 260 -5.05 -22.86 11.03
N ASP A 261 -4.66 -23.41 12.18
CA ASP A 261 -4.22 -22.60 13.33
C ASP A 261 -2.71 -22.28 13.30
N SER A 262 -2.24 -21.60 14.35
CA SER A 262 -0.83 -21.23 14.50
C SER A 262 0.10 -22.45 14.54
N ASP A 263 -0.34 -23.59 15.07
CA ASP A 263 0.50 -24.78 15.20
C ASP A 263 0.62 -25.52 13.86
N ALA A 264 -0.46 -25.54 13.08
CA ALA A 264 -0.42 -25.98 11.69
C ALA A 264 0.51 -25.09 10.85
N CYS A 265 0.46 -23.76 11.02
CA CYS A 265 1.34 -22.80 10.33
C CYS A 265 2.80 -22.99 10.71
N LYS A 266 3.09 -23.20 12.00
CA LYS A 266 4.42 -23.55 12.50
C LYS A 266 4.92 -24.85 11.88
N SER A 267 4.08 -25.88 11.85
CA SER A 267 4.45 -27.21 11.33
C SER A 267 4.76 -27.14 9.84
N TYR A 268 3.93 -26.44 9.07
CA TYR A 268 4.16 -26.18 7.65
C TYR A 268 5.46 -25.41 7.38
N CYS A 269 5.73 -24.36 8.15
CA CYS A 269 6.99 -23.62 8.02
C CYS A 269 8.18 -24.51 8.37
N SER A 270 8.05 -25.34 9.40
CA SER A 270 9.13 -26.21 9.87
C SER A 270 9.46 -27.34 8.89
N SER A 271 8.51 -27.78 8.07
CA SER A 271 8.75 -28.77 7.01
C SER A 271 9.32 -28.16 5.73
N ASN A 272 9.33 -26.82 5.61
CA ASN A 272 9.87 -26.11 4.46
C ASN A 272 11.18 -25.40 4.82
N CYS A 273 12.31 -25.93 4.34
CA CYS A 273 13.65 -25.37 4.61
C CYS A 273 13.86 -23.94 4.12
N SER A 274 13.02 -23.43 3.22
CA SER A 274 13.07 -22.05 2.75
C SER A 274 12.26 -21.10 3.64
N CYS A 275 11.41 -21.63 4.53
CA CYS A 275 10.62 -20.85 5.46
C CYS A 275 11.50 -20.31 6.58
N ASN A 276 11.42 -18.99 6.82
CA ASN A 276 12.24 -18.31 7.82
C ASN A 276 11.44 -17.79 9.02
N ALA A 277 10.12 -17.63 8.85
CA ALA A 277 9.19 -17.13 9.85
C ALA A 277 7.77 -17.50 9.45
N TYR A 278 6.88 -17.58 10.44
CA TYR A 278 5.45 -17.77 10.24
C TYR A 278 4.68 -16.79 11.14
N ALA A 279 3.45 -16.47 10.74
CA ALA A 279 2.53 -15.66 11.52
C ALA A 279 1.09 -16.02 11.13
N VAL A 280 0.16 -15.80 12.06
CA VAL A 280 -1.27 -15.86 11.76
C VAL A 280 -1.75 -14.43 11.48
N MET A 281 -2.50 -14.24 10.41
CA MET A 281 -3.10 -12.94 10.10
C MET A 281 -4.12 -12.59 11.21
N PRO A 282 -4.02 -11.42 11.84
CA PRO A 282 -5.05 -10.97 12.77
C PRO A 282 -6.35 -10.71 11.99
N MET A 283 -7.43 -11.37 12.40
CA MET A 283 -8.80 -11.07 11.94
C MET A 283 -9.26 -9.73 12.51
#